data_AF-A0A6M8W800-F1
#
_entry.id   AF-A0A6M8W800-F1
#
_cell.length_a   1.000
_cell.length_b   1.000
_cell.length_c   1.000
_cell.angle_alpha   90.00
_cell.angle_beta   90.00
_cell.angle_gamma   90.00
#
_symmetry.space_group_name_H-M   'P 1'
#
loop_
_entity.id
_entity.type
_entity.pdbx_description
1 polymer ?
#
loop_
_entity_poly.entity_id
_entity_poly.type
_entity_poly.pdbx_seq_one_letter_code
_entity_poly.pdbx_strand_id
1 'polypeptide(L)'
;MKTRIPKYLVSGSVALILAVSGIDLFAAPSRAPGIEHEDIGNRQALPPRFRPAPKALPELSKLKPDLVPLLHKPMNGLVRVKNQGAGAAGPSLLTLDCRKRGHRGGGGGCPDAPGLSRYSHPAYPDKVVIKIPALPAGKVYEHKLVFWNDLVWTSGIYGFVAIADVANTVDEAPGGETNNTTGSTLNTP
;
A
#
# COMPACT_ATOMS: atom_id res chain seq x y z
N MET A 1 36.13 -33.17 -20.43
CA MET A 1 36.51 -33.03 -19.01
C MET A 1 35.26 -32.67 -18.23
N LYS A 2 34.80 -33.55 -17.33
CA LYS A 2 33.51 -33.46 -16.62
C LYS A 2 33.75 -32.87 -15.23
N THR A 3 33.28 -31.66 -14.98
CA THR A 3 33.34 -31.02 -13.65
C THR A 3 31.96 -31.15 -13.00
N ARG A 4 31.86 -31.96 -11.93
CA ARG A 4 30.66 -32.12 -11.11
C ARG A 4 30.61 -30.99 -10.08
N ILE A 5 29.51 -30.26 -10.02
CA ILE A 5 29.22 -29.27 -8.97
C ILE A 5 28.35 -29.96 -7.90
N PRO A 6 28.68 -29.89 -6.60
CA PRO A 6 27.87 -30.49 -5.55
C PRO A 6 26.61 -29.66 -5.26
N LYS A 7 25.49 -30.39 -5.11
CA LYS A 7 24.19 -29.89 -4.63
C LYS A 7 24.29 -29.61 -3.13
N TYR A 8 24.07 -28.37 -2.70
CA TYR A 8 23.80 -28.06 -1.30
C TYR A 8 22.30 -28.04 -1.06
N LEU A 9 21.87 -29.02 -0.28
CA LEU A 9 20.55 -29.18 0.31
C LEU A 9 20.58 -28.40 1.64
N VAL A 10 19.78 -27.35 1.79
CA VAL A 10 19.53 -26.74 3.11
C VAL A 10 18.03 -26.80 3.35
N SER A 11 17.64 -27.85 4.05
CA SER A 11 16.35 -28.00 4.71
C SER A 11 16.37 -27.18 5.99
N GLY A 12 15.39 -26.33 6.19
CA GLY A 12 15.28 -25.47 7.36
C GLY A 12 13.85 -25.02 7.59
N SER A 13 13.00 -25.95 8.02
CA SER A 13 11.68 -25.65 8.57
C SER A 13 11.84 -24.91 9.89
N VAL A 14 11.44 -23.64 9.95
CA VAL A 14 11.32 -22.91 11.21
C VAL A 14 9.91 -23.08 11.75
N ALA A 15 9.83 -23.64 12.95
CA ALA A 15 8.61 -23.96 13.66
C ALA A 15 7.88 -22.70 14.15
N LEU A 16 6.57 -22.74 13.98
CA LEU A 16 5.57 -21.81 14.49
C LEU A 16 5.43 -21.99 16.02
N ILE A 17 5.66 -20.94 16.80
CA ILE A 17 5.31 -20.91 18.23
C ILE A 17 4.06 -20.03 18.38
N LEU A 18 2.91 -20.68 18.60
CA LEU A 18 1.69 -20.05 19.09
C LEU A 18 1.76 -20.05 20.62
N ALA A 19 1.87 -18.88 21.23
CA ALA A 19 1.62 -18.70 22.65
C ALA A 19 0.18 -18.21 22.83
N VAL A 20 -0.67 -19.07 23.41
CA VAL A 20 -2.01 -18.75 23.88
C VAL A 20 -1.98 -18.77 25.40
N SER A 21 -2.22 -17.61 26.00
CA SER A 21 -2.52 -17.40 27.42
C SER A 21 -3.44 -16.19 27.45
N GLY A 22 -4.70 -16.23 27.87
CA GLY A 22 -5.32 -17.04 28.92
C GLY A 22 -5.53 -16.15 30.15
N ILE A 23 -6.78 -16.11 30.65
CA ILE A 23 -7.19 -15.63 31.99
C ILE A 23 -7.29 -14.07 32.03
N ASP A 24 -8.37 -13.39 32.45
CA ASP A 24 -9.20 -13.60 33.63
C ASP A 24 -10.68 -13.18 33.49
N LEU A 25 -11.46 -13.96 34.22
CA LEU A 25 -12.88 -13.89 34.51
C LEU A 25 -13.06 -12.95 35.72
N PHE A 26 -13.85 -11.87 35.62
CA PHE A 26 -14.33 -11.17 36.82
C PHE A 26 -15.83 -10.97 36.81
N ALA A 27 -16.41 -11.53 37.88
CA ALA A 27 -17.81 -11.62 38.22
C ALA A 27 -18.40 -10.27 38.66
N ALA A 28 -19.72 -10.19 38.50
CA ALA A 28 -20.59 -9.13 39.03
C ALA A 28 -20.79 -9.22 40.56
N PRO A 29 -21.31 -8.14 41.16
CA PRO A 29 -22.37 -8.26 42.19
C PRO A 29 -23.55 -7.31 41.85
N SER A 30 -24.80 -7.77 41.82
CA SER A 30 -25.76 -7.95 42.93
C SER A 30 -26.42 -6.66 43.46
N ARG A 31 -27.66 -6.44 43.01
CA ARG A 31 -28.93 -6.18 43.76
C ARG A 31 -29.00 -5.07 44.83
N ALA A 32 -29.95 -4.15 44.66
CA ALA A 32 -30.80 -3.61 45.74
C ALA A 32 -32.15 -3.09 45.19
N PRO A 33 -33.27 -3.20 45.93
CA PRO A 33 -34.59 -2.67 45.58
C PRO A 33 -34.87 -1.33 46.30
N GLY A 34 -35.72 -0.48 45.73
CA GLY A 34 -36.23 0.72 46.36
C GLY A 34 -37.53 1.18 45.70
N ILE A 35 -38.64 1.02 46.42
CA ILE A 35 -39.97 1.56 46.11
C ILE A 35 -40.04 2.95 46.71
N GLU A 36 -40.35 3.98 45.93
CA GLU A 36 -40.98 5.20 46.43
C GLU A 36 -42.08 5.66 45.46
N HIS A 37 -43.21 5.99 46.08
CA HIS A 37 -44.52 6.37 45.54
C HIS A 37 -44.58 7.92 45.47
N GLU A 38 -45.59 8.44 44.74
CA GLU A 38 -46.08 9.84 44.73
C GLU A 38 -45.21 10.87 43.97
N ASP A 39 -45.71 11.88 43.26
CA ASP A 39 -47.07 12.39 42.99
C ASP A 39 -47.01 13.22 41.68
N ILE A 40 -48.19 13.45 41.11
CA ILE A 40 -48.55 14.06 39.84
C ILE A 40 -48.08 15.53 39.76
N GLY A 41 -47.13 15.79 38.86
CA GLY A 41 -46.71 17.13 38.46
C GLY A 41 -46.67 17.24 36.94
N ASN A 42 -47.81 17.57 36.35
CA ASN A 42 -48.01 17.84 34.92
C ASN A 42 -47.04 18.93 34.40
N ARG A 43 -45.87 18.51 33.91
CA ARG A 43 -45.01 19.30 33.03
C ARG A 43 -44.86 18.50 31.75
N GLN A 44 -45.54 18.93 30.70
CA GLN A 44 -45.27 18.46 29.34
C GLN A 44 -43.78 18.71 29.06
N ALA A 45 -42.98 17.65 29.19
CA ALA A 45 -41.61 17.66 28.76
C ALA A 45 -41.66 17.94 27.25
N LEU A 46 -41.10 19.08 26.85
CA LEU A 46 -40.83 19.35 25.45
C LEU A 46 -40.11 18.11 24.88
N PRO A 47 -40.53 17.60 23.70
CA PRO A 47 -39.90 16.43 23.12
C PRO A 47 -38.40 16.65 23.09
N PRO A 48 -37.57 15.63 23.39
CA PRO A 48 -36.13 15.75 23.26
C PRO A 48 -35.87 16.26 21.85
N ARG A 49 -35.39 17.50 21.73
CA ARG A 49 -34.93 18.03 20.45
C ARG A 49 -33.91 17.01 19.97
N PHE A 50 -34.24 16.26 18.92
CA PHE A 50 -33.26 15.51 18.15
C PHE A 50 -32.21 16.53 17.74
N ARG A 51 -31.13 16.64 18.52
CA ARG A 51 -29.92 17.27 18.05
C ARG A 51 -29.44 16.29 16.99
N PRO A 52 -29.45 16.64 15.69
CA PRO A 52 -28.77 15.80 14.73
C PRO A 52 -27.36 15.58 15.27
N ALA A 53 -26.94 14.31 15.32
CA ALA A 53 -25.58 13.98 15.72
C ALA A 53 -24.63 14.90 14.93
N PRO A 54 -23.64 15.53 15.58
CA PRO A 54 -22.72 16.42 14.88
C PRO A 54 -22.20 15.67 13.66
N LYS A 55 -22.55 16.18 12.48
CA LYS A 55 -22.11 15.65 11.19
C LYS A 55 -20.60 15.54 11.32
N ALA A 56 -20.06 14.31 11.36
CA ALA A 56 -18.64 14.08 11.54
C ALA A 56 -17.90 15.02 10.58
N LEU A 57 -17.08 15.91 11.14
CA LEU A 57 -16.52 17.04 10.40
C LEU A 57 -15.76 16.50 9.18
N PRO A 58 -16.17 16.85 7.94
CA PRO A 58 -15.50 16.41 6.71
C PRO A 58 -14.08 16.98 6.53
N GLU A 59 -13.52 17.61 7.57
CA GLU A 59 -12.19 18.23 7.58
C GLU A 59 -11.07 17.25 7.99
N LEU A 60 -11.36 16.20 8.76
CA LEU A 60 -10.32 15.27 9.24
C LEU A 60 -9.71 14.40 8.13
N SER A 61 -10.50 14.08 7.09
CA SER A 61 -10.00 13.37 5.90
C SER A 61 -9.11 14.24 5.01
N LYS A 62 -9.19 15.57 5.10
CA LYS A 62 -8.36 16.48 4.30
C LYS A 62 -6.90 16.48 4.72
N LEU A 63 -6.58 16.07 5.95
CA LEU A 63 -5.22 16.07 6.50
C LEU A 63 -4.46 14.76 6.29
N LYS A 64 -5.02 13.80 5.54
CA LYS A 64 -4.33 12.55 5.23
C LYS A 64 -3.41 12.69 4.00
N PRO A 65 -2.34 11.88 3.91
CA PRO A 65 -1.54 11.76 2.70
C PRO A 65 -2.34 11.13 1.54
N ASP A 66 -1.86 11.32 0.32
CA ASP A 66 -2.42 10.74 -0.91
C ASP A 66 -1.30 10.57 -1.96
N LEU A 67 -0.77 9.35 -2.11
CA LEU A 67 0.41 9.02 -2.90
C LEU A 67 0.02 8.56 -4.30
N VAL A 68 0.27 9.43 -5.28
CA VAL A 68 0.01 9.15 -6.69
C VAL A 68 1.32 8.84 -7.42
N PRO A 69 1.46 7.65 -8.05
CA PRO A 69 2.59 7.38 -8.92
C PRO A 69 2.45 8.15 -10.24
N LEU A 70 3.58 8.63 -10.76
CA LEU A 70 3.67 9.33 -12.03
C LEU A 70 4.76 8.68 -12.89
N LEU A 71 4.36 8.17 -14.06
CA LEU A 71 5.26 7.63 -15.06
C LEU A 71 5.31 8.53 -16.29
N HIS A 72 6.48 8.65 -16.91
CA HIS A 72 6.60 9.26 -18.23
C HIS A 72 5.85 8.39 -19.26
N LYS A 73 5.23 9.01 -20.29
CA LYS A 73 4.60 8.33 -21.44
C LYS A 73 5.24 8.83 -22.75
N PRO A 74 6.04 8.03 -23.47
CA PRO A 74 6.40 6.64 -23.16
C PRO A 74 7.32 6.54 -21.93
N MET A 75 7.43 5.34 -21.35
CA MET A 75 8.28 5.06 -20.20
C MET A 75 9.76 5.26 -20.56
N ASN A 76 10.52 5.92 -19.67
CA ASN A 76 11.92 6.29 -19.90
C ASN A 76 12.85 5.98 -18.71
N GLY A 77 12.41 5.14 -17.78
CA GLY A 77 13.18 4.78 -16.59
C GLY A 77 13.08 5.76 -15.42
N LEU A 78 12.35 6.87 -15.58
CA LEU A 78 12.03 7.77 -14.47
C LEU A 78 10.69 7.37 -13.84
N VAL A 79 10.71 7.13 -12.54
CA VAL A 79 9.52 6.88 -11.72
C VAL A 79 9.40 7.98 -10.70
N ARG A 80 8.18 8.48 -10.46
CA ARG A 80 7.94 9.51 -9.46
C ARG A 80 6.72 9.16 -8.62
N VAL A 81 6.70 9.65 -7.39
CA VAL A 81 5.55 9.58 -6.49
C VAL A 81 5.29 10.97 -5.96
N LYS A 82 4.05 11.45 -6.10
CA LYS A 82 3.61 12.73 -5.56
C LYS A 82 2.70 12.46 -4.38
N ASN A 83 2.99 13.07 -3.25
CA ASN A 83 1.99 13.20 -2.20
C ASN A 83 1.12 14.43 -2.52
N GLN A 84 -0.11 14.22 -2.99
CA GLN A 84 -1.05 15.31 -3.30
C GLN A 84 -2.05 15.57 -2.17
N GLY A 85 -2.00 14.78 -1.10
CA GLY A 85 -2.79 14.98 0.10
C GLY A 85 -2.25 16.13 0.95
N ALA A 86 -3.00 16.53 1.98
CA ALA A 86 -2.54 17.58 2.90
C ALA A 86 -1.74 17.03 4.10
N GLY A 87 -1.71 15.70 4.27
CA GLY A 87 -0.89 15.02 5.28
C GLY A 87 0.50 14.64 4.80
N ALA A 88 1.46 14.53 5.71
CA ALA A 88 2.74 13.89 5.40
C ALA A 88 2.57 12.36 5.32
N ALA A 89 3.23 11.73 4.35
CA ALA A 89 3.29 10.28 4.24
C ALA A 89 4.55 9.74 4.94
N GLY A 90 4.40 8.63 5.64
CA GLY A 90 5.55 7.84 6.12
C GLY A 90 6.31 7.18 4.97
N PRO A 91 7.45 6.53 5.25
CA PRO A 91 8.14 5.71 4.24
C PRO A 91 7.25 4.59 3.72
N SER A 92 7.33 4.29 2.43
CA SER A 92 6.52 3.26 1.77
C SER A 92 7.27 2.58 0.61
N LEU A 93 6.59 1.71 -0.14
CA LEU A 93 7.14 1.02 -1.31
C LEU A 93 6.32 1.34 -2.56
N LEU A 94 7.01 1.56 -3.67
CA LEU A 94 6.42 1.54 -5.00
C LEU A 94 6.85 0.28 -5.74
N THR A 95 5.89 -0.40 -6.37
CA THR A 95 6.21 -1.46 -7.34
C THR A 95 6.04 -0.96 -8.76
N LEU A 96 6.84 -1.49 -9.67
CA LEU A 96 6.72 -1.31 -11.11
C LEU A 96 6.70 -2.70 -11.76
N ASP A 97 5.53 -3.10 -12.27
CA ASP A 97 5.34 -4.29 -13.10
C ASP A 97 5.62 -3.93 -14.56
N CYS A 98 6.31 -4.82 -15.27
CA CYS A 98 6.63 -4.68 -16.68
C CYS A 98 6.19 -5.92 -17.43
N ARG A 99 5.42 -5.74 -18.52
CA ARG A 99 4.94 -6.83 -19.36
C ARG A 99 5.04 -6.53 -20.83
N LYS A 100 5.60 -7.47 -21.61
CA LYS A 100 5.54 -7.42 -23.08
C LYS A 100 4.15 -7.85 -23.54
N ARG A 101 3.49 -7.04 -24.38
CA ARG A 101 2.19 -7.37 -24.97
C ARG A 101 2.28 -8.68 -25.76
N GLY A 102 1.36 -9.61 -25.49
CA GLY A 102 1.33 -10.93 -26.13
C GLY A 102 2.21 -11.99 -25.45
N HIS A 103 2.97 -11.64 -24.41
CA HIS A 103 3.65 -12.63 -23.57
C HIS A 103 2.64 -13.47 -22.78
N ARG A 104 2.85 -14.79 -22.71
CA ARG A 104 2.00 -15.73 -21.96
C ARG A 104 2.71 -16.14 -20.67
N GLY A 105 2.14 -15.79 -19.51
CA GLY A 105 2.72 -16.03 -18.19
C GLY A 105 2.37 -14.93 -17.19
N GLY A 106 2.66 -15.14 -15.91
CA GLY A 106 2.64 -14.08 -14.90
C GLY A 106 3.92 -13.25 -15.00
N GLY A 107 3.80 -11.92 -15.03
CA GLY A 107 4.94 -11.02 -15.27
C GLY A 107 5.61 -11.25 -16.64
N GLY A 108 6.73 -10.57 -16.88
CA GLY A 108 7.72 -11.02 -17.87
C GLY A 108 7.57 -10.51 -19.30
N GLY A 109 8.52 -10.97 -20.12
CA GLY A 109 8.76 -10.48 -21.47
C GLY A 109 9.60 -9.20 -21.53
N CYS A 110 9.85 -8.54 -20.40
CA CYS A 110 10.76 -7.41 -20.28
C CYS A 110 12.23 -7.87 -20.18
N PRO A 111 13.17 -7.08 -20.71
CA PRO A 111 14.59 -7.40 -20.65
C PRO A 111 15.11 -7.39 -19.20
N ASP A 112 16.14 -8.21 -18.98
CA ASP A 112 16.93 -8.21 -17.75
C ASP A 112 18.19 -7.34 -17.96
N ALA A 113 18.78 -6.84 -16.87
CA ALA A 113 20.01 -6.07 -16.89
C ALA A 113 20.81 -6.22 -15.57
N PRO A 114 22.15 -6.12 -15.63
CA PRO A 114 22.97 -5.96 -14.43
C PRO A 114 22.47 -4.78 -13.59
N GLY A 115 22.10 -5.03 -12.34
CA GLY A 115 21.60 -4.01 -11.41
C GLY A 115 20.10 -4.07 -11.13
N LEU A 116 19.32 -4.85 -11.89
CA LEU A 116 17.91 -5.10 -11.59
C LEU A 116 17.73 -5.75 -10.21
N SER A 117 18.66 -6.62 -9.81
CA SER A 117 18.66 -7.30 -8.50
C SER A 117 18.61 -6.35 -7.29
N ARG A 118 19.10 -5.11 -7.42
CA ARG A 118 19.03 -4.09 -6.36
C ARG A 118 17.59 -3.65 -6.05
N TYR A 119 16.67 -3.91 -6.97
CA TYR A 119 15.26 -3.58 -6.88
C TYR A 119 14.39 -4.81 -6.61
N SER A 120 15.00 -5.97 -6.38
CA SER A 120 14.26 -7.18 -6.04
C SER A 120 13.72 -7.13 -4.60
N HIS A 121 12.52 -7.65 -4.40
CA HIS A 121 11.93 -7.79 -3.09
C HIS A 121 11.17 -9.12 -2.99
N PRO A 122 11.42 -9.97 -1.99
CA PRO A 122 10.80 -11.30 -1.91
C PRO A 122 9.27 -11.29 -1.89
N ALA A 123 8.65 -10.27 -1.27
CA ALA A 123 7.19 -10.14 -1.23
C ALA A 123 6.56 -9.71 -2.57
N TYR A 124 7.36 -9.22 -3.52
CA TYR A 124 6.92 -8.72 -4.82
C TYR A 124 7.78 -9.34 -5.93
N PRO A 125 7.69 -10.66 -6.15
CA PRO A 125 8.47 -11.33 -7.18
C PRO A 125 8.14 -10.74 -8.56
N ASP A 126 9.13 -10.75 -9.44
CA ASP A 126 9.03 -10.29 -10.84
C ASP A 126 8.62 -8.81 -11.01
N LYS A 127 8.81 -8.00 -9.96
CA LYS A 127 8.57 -6.55 -9.98
C LYS A 127 9.82 -5.78 -9.56
N VAL A 128 9.96 -4.58 -10.08
CA VAL A 128 10.91 -3.59 -9.57
C VAL A 128 10.31 -2.93 -8.34
N VAL A 129 11.02 -2.93 -7.22
CA VAL A 129 10.60 -2.29 -5.97
C VAL A 129 11.49 -1.09 -5.66
N ILE A 130 10.86 0.07 -5.51
CA ILE A 130 11.51 1.33 -5.15
C ILE A 130 11.07 1.70 -3.74
N LYS A 131 12.04 1.97 -2.86
CA LYS A 131 11.77 2.50 -1.51
C LYS A 131 11.45 3.98 -1.62
N ILE A 132 10.30 4.38 -1.12
CA ILE A 132 9.86 5.77 -1.06
C ILE A 132 10.16 6.27 0.36
N PRO A 133 10.99 7.32 0.53
CA PRO A 133 11.19 7.92 1.83
C PRO A 133 9.91 8.61 2.31
N ALA A 134 9.88 9.03 3.58
CA ALA A 134 8.81 9.88 4.07
C ALA A 134 8.65 11.11 3.15
N LEU A 135 7.41 11.41 2.75
CA LEU A 135 7.11 12.39 1.72
C LEU A 135 6.13 13.45 2.25
N PRO A 136 6.57 14.71 2.44
CA PRO A 136 5.69 15.78 2.89
C PRO A 136 4.55 16.06 1.90
N ALA A 137 3.47 16.65 2.40
CA ALA A 137 2.34 17.11 1.59
C ALA A 137 2.79 17.99 0.42
N GLY A 138 2.23 17.75 -0.77
CA GLY A 138 2.52 18.47 -2.00
C GLY A 138 3.89 18.19 -2.64
N LYS A 139 4.74 17.35 -2.02
CA LYS A 139 6.08 17.05 -2.55
C LYS A 139 6.08 15.86 -3.51
N VAL A 140 7.11 15.82 -4.34
CA VAL A 140 7.37 14.75 -5.31
C VAL A 140 8.71 14.12 -4.97
N TYR A 141 8.72 12.80 -4.88
CA TYR A 141 9.93 12.00 -4.89
C TYR A 141 10.19 11.49 -6.31
N GLU A 142 11.42 11.63 -6.78
CA GLU A 142 11.83 11.18 -8.11
C GLU A 142 12.93 10.12 -7.99
N HIS A 143 12.79 9.01 -8.73
CA HIS A 143 13.75 7.93 -8.76
C HIS A 143 14.07 7.50 -10.19
N LYS A 144 15.35 7.56 -10.55
CA LYS A 144 15.84 7.09 -11.84
C LYS A 144 16.31 5.63 -11.73
N LEU A 145 15.73 4.75 -12.55
CA LEU A 145 16.15 3.36 -12.66
C LEU A 145 17.53 3.31 -13.34
N VAL A 146 18.57 3.10 -12.54
CA VAL A 146 19.97 3.14 -13.02
C VAL A 146 20.28 2.11 -14.10
N PHE A 147 19.60 0.96 -14.08
CA PHE A 147 19.77 -0.11 -15.08
C PHE A 147 19.03 0.16 -16.39
N TRP A 148 18.19 1.21 -16.46
CA TRP A 148 17.25 1.41 -17.58
C TRP A 148 17.95 1.52 -18.93
N ASN A 149 19.09 2.20 -18.98
CA ASN A 149 19.87 2.39 -20.20
C ASN A 149 20.64 1.14 -20.63
N ASP A 150 20.79 0.15 -19.75
CA ASP A 150 21.48 -1.11 -20.03
C ASP A 150 20.51 -2.19 -20.57
N LEU A 151 19.21 -1.89 -20.59
CA LEU A 151 18.18 -2.81 -21.07
C LEU A 151 18.20 -2.92 -22.59
N VAL A 152 18.33 -4.15 -23.08
CA VAL A 152 18.24 -4.48 -24.50
C VAL A 152 16.80 -4.88 -24.84
N TRP A 153 16.00 -3.92 -25.28
CA TRP A 153 14.60 -4.15 -25.62
C TRP A 153 14.46 -4.85 -26.98
N THR A 154 13.79 -6.00 -27.01
CA THR A 154 13.40 -6.64 -28.27
C THR A 154 12.16 -5.95 -28.85
N SER A 155 12.00 -5.93 -30.18
CA SER A 155 10.84 -5.32 -30.85
C SER A 155 9.50 -5.72 -30.22
N GLY A 156 8.61 -4.74 -30.02
CA GLY A 156 7.29 -4.94 -29.42
C GLY A 156 6.77 -3.77 -28.59
N ILE A 157 5.65 -4.02 -27.90
CA ILE A 157 4.99 -3.06 -27.01
C ILE A 157 5.11 -3.58 -25.58
N TYR A 158 5.61 -2.74 -24.68
CA TYR A 158 5.78 -3.04 -23.27
C TYR A 158 4.84 -2.16 -22.45
N GLY A 159 4.05 -2.77 -21.58
CA GLY A 159 3.22 -2.08 -20.60
C GLY A 159 3.92 -2.02 -19.24
N PHE A 160 3.83 -0.87 -18.60
CA PHE A 160 4.34 -0.64 -17.26
C PHE A 160 3.18 -0.24 -16.36
N VAL A 161 3.10 -0.85 -15.18
CA VAL A 161 2.11 -0.47 -14.16
C VAL A 161 2.87 -0.18 -12.87
N ALA A 162 2.75 1.04 -12.38
CA ALA A 162 3.29 1.44 -11.09
C ALA A 162 2.19 1.51 -10.04
N ILE A 163 2.46 0.98 -8.85
CA ILE A 163 1.57 1.03 -7.69
C ILE A 163 2.35 1.63 -6.53
N ALA A 164 1.94 2.82 -6.07
CA ALA A 164 2.46 3.46 -4.87
C ALA A 164 1.85 2.84 -3.62
N ASP A 165 2.60 2.84 -2.52
CA ASP A 165 2.25 2.19 -1.26
C ASP A 165 1.68 0.78 -1.41
N VAL A 166 2.33 -0.07 -2.20
CA VAL A 166 1.84 -1.44 -2.50
C VAL A 166 1.71 -2.34 -1.26
N ALA A 167 2.25 -1.92 -0.12
CA ALA A 167 2.17 -2.60 1.15
C ALA A 167 1.02 -2.09 2.04
N ASN A 168 0.28 -1.07 1.59
CA ASN A 168 -0.78 -0.37 2.31
C ASN A 168 -0.31 0.06 3.72
N THR A 169 0.88 0.66 3.77
CA THR A 169 1.54 1.07 5.04
C THR A 169 1.22 2.51 5.42
N VAL A 170 0.74 3.31 4.47
CA VAL A 170 0.34 4.70 4.66
C VAL A 170 -1.18 4.76 4.71
N ASP A 171 -1.75 5.29 5.78
CA ASP A 171 -3.19 5.50 5.89
C ASP A 171 -3.58 6.74 5.06
N GLU A 172 -4.02 6.50 3.82
CA GLU A 172 -4.36 7.57 2.88
C GLU A 172 -5.75 8.16 3.11
N ALA A 173 -6.01 9.30 2.47
CA ALA A 173 -7.32 9.92 2.45
C ALA A 173 -8.39 8.94 1.94
N PRO A 174 -9.67 9.05 2.38
CA PRO A 174 -10.75 8.28 1.81
C PRO A 174 -10.80 8.43 0.28
N GLY A 175 -10.62 7.32 -0.44
CA GLY A 175 -10.52 7.30 -1.90
C GLY A 175 -9.10 7.43 -2.48
N GLY A 176 -8.06 7.70 -1.68
CA GLY A 176 -6.65 7.74 -2.10
C GLY A 176 -6.16 6.41 -2.66
N GLU A 177 -6.62 5.30 -2.06
CA GLU A 177 -6.34 3.94 -2.53
C GLU A 177 -6.76 3.67 -4.00
N THR A 178 -7.63 4.51 -4.58
CA THR A 178 -8.07 4.34 -5.98
C THR A 178 -7.15 5.01 -7.00
N ASN A 179 -6.25 5.91 -6.55
CA ASN A 179 -5.36 6.68 -7.44
C ASN A 179 -3.88 6.28 -7.30
N ASN A 180 -3.57 5.32 -6.41
CA ASN A 180 -2.22 4.84 -6.16
C ASN A 180 -1.64 4.00 -7.31
N THR A 181 -2.33 3.90 -8.45
CA THR A 181 -1.92 3.10 -9.61
C THR A 181 -1.88 3.94 -10.88
N THR A 182 -0.80 3.82 -11.67
CA THR A 182 -0.69 4.44 -12.99
C THR A 182 -0.03 3.51 -14.00
N GLY A 183 -0.27 3.77 -15.29
CA GLY A 183 0.28 2.97 -16.39
C GLY A 183 1.07 3.80 -17.40
N SER A 184 2.06 3.18 -18.03
CA SER A 184 2.76 3.72 -19.19
C SER A 184 3.09 2.63 -20.20
N THR A 185 3.55 3.00 -21.38
CA THR A 185 3.99 2.08 -22.43
C THR A 185 5.35 2.47 -23.00
N LEU A 186 6.04 1.49 -23.57
CA LEU A 186 7.22 1.70 -24.42
C LEU A 186 7.02 0.88 -25.69
N ASN A 187 7.11 1.53 -26.86
CA ASN A 187 7.13 0.88 -28.15
C ASN A 187 8.58 0.83 -28.63
N THR A 188 9.06 -0.37 -28.94
CA THR A 188 10.41 -0.55 -29.49
C THR A 188 10.29 -1.13 -30.89
N PRO A 189 10.98 -0.53 -31.89
CA PRO A 189 10.91 -0.98 -33.27
C PRO A 189 11.40 -2.42 -33.45
#